data_AF-G4YQ35-F1
#
_entry.id   AF-G4YQ35-F1
#
_cell.length_a   1.000
_cell.length_b   1.000
_cell.length_c   1.000
_cell.angle_alpha   90.00
_cell.angle_beta   90.00
_cell.angle_gamma   90.00
#
_symmetry.space_group_name_H-M   'P 1'
#
loop_
_entity.id
_entity.type
_entity.pdbx_description
1 polymer ?
#
loop_
_entity_poly.entity_id
_entity_poly.type
_entity_poly.pdbx_seq_one_letter_code
_entity_poly.pdbx_strand_id
1 'polypeptide(L)'
;LDLAARGCLSDGTMSMVSTKLFGTDQRVTVVDPAHIGAVLNGALTVNTNELADILAFRATEFIIFPTNCNGNHWCSIMVRQRNETVQVCYYDPMRSNYTMHIRAVAHKLAGLIQAGRRGVKIDTLEYDTDVGTQLNNYNCGIYILLGFEHFIGAPALGELDKKKLQCLRCRYLNMCYQ
;
A
#
# COMPACT_ATOMS: atom_id res chain seq x y z
N LEU A 1 1.98 19.23 9.09
CA LEU A 1 1.59 17.87 8.67
C LEU A 1 0.72 17.99 7.43
N ASP A 2 1.10 17.33 6.35
CA ASP A 2 0.46 17.45 5.03
C ASP A 2 -1.02 17.02 5.04
N LEU A 3 -1.42 16.26 6.06
CA LEU A 3 -2.81 15.89 6.37
C LEU A 3 -3.74 17.10 6.59
N ALA A 4 -3.23 18.21 7.13
CA ALA A 4 -3.99 19.44 7.36
C ALA A 4 -4.13 20.32 6.10
N ALA A 5 -3.33 20.07 5.07
CA ALA A 5 -3.30 20.83 3.82
C ALA A 5 -3.98 20.07 2.67
N ARG A 6 -4.22 20.75 1.54
CA ARG A 6 -4.61 20.11 0.27
C ARG A 6 -3.37 19.63 -0.50
N GLY A 7 -2.53 18.83 0.14
CA GLY A 7 -1.32 18.25 -0.44
C GLY A 7 -1.33 16.73 -0.39
N CYS A 8 -0.56 16.11 -1.30
CA CYS A 8 -0.18 14.70 -1.18
C CYS A 8 0.54 14.48 0.15
N LEU A 9 0.40 13.28 0.71
CA LEU A 9 1.13 12.91 1.92
C LEU A 9 2.62 12.77 1.58
N SER A 10 3.50 13.26 2.45
CA SER A 10 4.93 12.91 2.40
C SER A 10 5.17 11.46 2.82
N ASP A 11 6.32 10.90 2.44
CA ASP A 11 6.76 9.57 2.86
C ASP A 11 6.78 9.43 4.38
N GLY A 12 7.27 10.46 5.09
CA GLY A 12 7.27 10.48 6.55
C GLY A 12 5.87 10.45 7.17
N THR A 13 4.90 11.15 6.56
CA THR A 13 3.50 11.10 7.02
C THR A 13 2.89 9.73 6.74
N MET A 14 3.13 9.16 5.55
CA MET A 14 2.64 7.83 5.17
C MET A 14 3.19 6.73 6.09
N SER A 15 4.51 6.74 6.33
CA SER A 15 5.19 5.80 7.23
C SER A 15 4.61 5.92 8.65
N MET A 16 4.58 7.12 9.21
CA MET A 16 4.07 7.36 10.57
C MET A 16 2.62 6.88 10.74
N VAL A 17 1.71 7.26 9.85
CA VAL A 17 0.29 6.88 9.97
C VAL A 17 0.12 5.37 9.79
N SER A 18 0.80 4.76 8.82
CA SER A 18 0.72 3.31 8.60
C SER A 18 1.25 2.53 9.81
N THR A 19 2.36 2.96 10.40
CA THR A 19 2.89 2.35 11.62
C THR A 19 1.94 2.51 12.81
N LYS A 20 1.28 3.67 12.97
CA LYS A 20 0.29 3.84 14.04
C LYS A 20 -0.98 3.02 13.83
N LEU A 21 -1.42 2.85 12.58
CA LEU A 21 -2.58 2.04 12.25
C LEU A 21 -2.33 0.55 12.46
N PHE A 22 -1.15 0.06 12.08
CA PHE A 22 -0.93 -1.38 11.91
C PHE A 22 0.27 -1.94 12.67
N GLY A 23 1.17 -1.10 13.20
CA GLY A 23 2.44 -1.54 13.77
C GLY A 23 2.34 -2.37 15.04
N THR A 24 1.18 -2.37 15.72
CA THR A 24 0.90 -3.25 16.86
C THR A 24 0.19 -4.55 16.46
N ASP A 25 -0.29 -4.68 15.22
CA ASP A 25 -0.90 -5.91 14.72
C ASP A 25 0.19 -6.87 14.25
N GLN A 26 0.42 -7.94 15.01
CA GLN A 26 1.43 -8.96 14.70
C GLN A 26 1.20 -9.68 13.37
N ARG A 27 0.01 -9.56 12.78
CA ARG A 27 -0.30 -10.13 11.47
C ARG A 27 0.18 -9.26 10.33
N VAL A 28 0.57 -8.01 10.57
CA VAL A 28 0.85 -7.01 9.53
C VAL A 28 2.31 -6.58 9.55
N THR A 29 2.98 -6.69 8.41
CA THR A 29 4.26 -6.02 8.16
C THR A 29 4.01 -4.75 7.38
N VAL A 30 4.37 -3.60 7.94
CA VAL A 30 4.37 -2.30 7.24
C VAL A 30 5.76 -2.08 6.65
N VAL A 31 5.86 -2.02 5.34
CA VAL A 31 7.13 -1.70 4.68
C VAL A 31 7.27 -0.20 4.56
N ASP A 32 8.37 0.33 5.08
CA ASP A 32 8.61 1.77 4.98
C ASP A 32 8.77 2.16 3.49
N PRO A 33 8.05 3.20 3.02
CA PRO A 33 8.11 3.67 1.64
C PRO A 33 9.54 3.91 1.11
N ALA A 34 10.48 4.30 1.98
CA ALA A 34 11.87 4.52 1.60
C ALA A 34 12.56 3.25 1.09
N HIS A 35 12.13 2.05 1.53
CA HIS A 35 12.70 0.78 1.07
C HIS A 35 12.24 0.39 -0.33
N ILE A 36 11.06 0.83 -0.77
CA ILE A 36 10.60 0.58 -2.15
C ILE A 36 11.11 1.62 -3.14
N GLY A 37 11.64 2.74 -2.65
CA GLY A 37 12.08 3.84 -3.47
C GLY A 37 10.96 4.44 -4.32
N ALA A 38 11.30 5.44 -5.12
CA ALA A 38 10.36 5.96 -6.11
C ALA A 38 10.27 4.98 -7.29
N VAL A 39 9.06 4.56 -7.66
CA VAL A 39 8.87 3.86 -8.93
C VAL A 39 9.05 4.88 -10.05
N LEU A 40 10.24 4.89 -10.65
CA LEU A 40 10.60 5.73 -11.79
C LEU A 40 10.50 4.88 -13.05
N ASN A 41 9.56 5.21 -13.95
CA ASN A 41 9.39 4.53 -15.24
C ASN A 41 9.24 3.00 -15.14
N GLY A 42 8.67 2.47 -14.06
CA GLY A 42 8.47 1.04 -13.87
C GLY A 42 9.70 0.27 -13.40
N ALA A 43 10.82 0.94 -13.15
CA ALA A 43 11.96 0.36 -12.47
C ALA A 43 11.82 0.56 -10.95
N LEU A 44 11.88 -0.55 -10.20
CA LEU A 44 12.21 -0.48 -8.79
C LEU A 44 13.68 -0.07 -8.66
N THR A 45 13.96 1.00 -7.93
CA THR A 45 15.33 1.32 -7.50
C THR A 45 15.81 0.46 -6.33
N VAL A 46 15.07 -0.60 -6.00
CA VAL A 46 15.20 -1.37 -4.75
C VAL A 46 16.19 -2.51 -4.87
N ASN A 47 16.93 -2.72 -3.78
CA ASN A 47 17.70 -3.92 -3.51
C ASN A 47 16.77 -5.15 -3.40
N THR A 48 16.81 -6.04 -4.38
CA THR A 48 15.95 -7.24 -4.42
C THR A 48 16.18 -8.19 -3.26
N ASN A 49 17.34 -8.15 -2.61
CA ASN A 49 17.65 -9.03 -1.47
C ASN A 49 16.86 -8.59 -0.22
N GLU A 50 16.83 -7.29 0.07
CA GLU A 50 16.03 -6.75 1.19
C GLU A 50 14.54 -7.07 1.02
N LEU A 51 14.01 -6.95 -0.20
CA LEU A 51 12.64 -7.33 -0.49
C LEU A 51 12.42 -8.83 -0.32
N ALA A 52 13.38 -9.67 -0.72
CA ALA A 52 13.28 -11.11 -0.54
C ALA A 52 13.21 -11.48 0.94
N ASP A 53 14.00 -10.83 1.79
CA ASP A 53 14.02 -11.06 3.24
C ASP A 53 12.68 -10.66 3.89
N ILE A 54 12.13 -9.50 3.52
CA ILE A 54 10.80 -9.06 3.98
C ILE A 54 9.71 -10.06 3.54
N LEU A 55 9.76 -10.51 2.29
CA LEU A 55 8.76 -11.44 1.74
C LEU A 55 8.91 -12.88 2.24
N ALA A 56 10.11 -13.26 2.67
CA ALA A 56 10.37 -14.54 3.33
C ALA A 56 9.80 -14.60 4.74
N PHE A 57 9.42 -13.46 5.32
CA PHE A 57 8.84 -13.38 6.64
C PHE A 57 7.45 -14.07 6.70
N ARG A 58 7.43 -15.30 7.23
CA ARG A 58 6.25 -16.17 7.27
C ARG A 58 5.30 -15.91 8.44
N ALA A 59 5.72 -15.11 9.42
CA ALA A 59 4.93 -14.92 10.63
C ALA A 59 3.74 -13.97 10.44
N THR A 60 3.71 -13.19 9.35
CA THR A 60 2.64 -12.22 9.07
C THR A 60 1.69 -12.69 7.99
N GLU A 61 0.39 -12.46 8.21
CA GLU A 61 -0.66 -12.69 7.21
C GLU A 61 -0.66 -11.61 6.12
N PHE A 62 -0.32 -10.37 6.46
CA PHE A 62 -0.37 -9.22 5.58
C PHE A 62 0.98 -8.52 5.48
N ILE A 63 1.35 -8.08 4.28
CA ILE A 63 2.47 -7.15 4.06
C ILE A 63 1.95 -6.01 3.19
N ILE A 64 2.09 -4.77 3.67
CA ILE A 64 1.63 -3.59 2.96
C ILE A 64 2.80 -2.72 2.53
N PHE A 65 2.75 -2.27 1.28
CA PHE A 65 3.80 -1.54 0.60
C PHE A 65 3.25 -0.21 0.06
N PRO A 66 3.26 0.86 0.85
CA PRO A 66 2.97 2.19 0.34
C PRO A 66 4.07 2.58 -0.65
N THR A 67 3.70 2.92 -1.88
CA THR A 67 4.64 3.15 -2.98
C THR A 67 4.47 4.56 -3.53
N ASN A 68 5.49 5.39 -3.40
CA ASN A 68 5.49 6.74 -3.94
C ASN A 68 5.98 6.72 -5.41
N CYS A 69 5.07 6.86 -6.35
CA CYS A 69 5.37 6.94 -7.77
C CYS A 69 5.82 8.36 -8.13
N ASN A 70 7.08 8.48 -8.57
CA ASN A 70 7.69 9.74 -9.03
C ASN A 70 7.58 10.92 -8.03
N GLY A 71 7.49 10.64 -6.73
CA GLY A 71 7.40 11.67 -5.68
C GLY A 71 6.08 12.44 -5.64
N ASN A 72 5.08 12.10 -6.46
CA ASN A 72 3.86 12.89 -6.61
C ASN A 72 2.56 12.10 -6.50
N HIS A 73 2.61 10.77 -6.55
CA HIS A 73 1.43 9.93 -6.54
C HIS A 73 1.63 8.69 -5.68
N TRP A 74 0.68 8.39 -4.80
CA TRP A 74 0.71 7.17 -4.00
C TRP A 74 -0.05 6.04 -4.68
N CYS A 75 0.67 4.95 -4.92
CA CYS A 75 0.11 3.64 -5.21
C CYS A 75 0.42 2.71 -4.02
N SER A 76 -0.01 1.45 -4.13
CA SER A 76 0.45 0.43 -3.18
C SER A 76 0.52 -0.97 -3.77
N ILE A 77 1.25 -1.81 -3.07
CA ILE A 77 1.16 -3.26 -3.18
C ILE A 77 0.75 -3.82 -1.83
N MET A 78 -0.10 -4.84 -1.85
CA MET A 78 -0.66 -5.46 -0.67
C MET A 78 -0.56 -6.97 -0.85
N VAL A 79 0.15 -7.63 0.05
CA VAL A 79 0.36 -9.08 0.02
C VAL A 79 -0.46 -9.71 1.14
N ARG A 80 -1.27 -10.71 0.80
CA ARG A 80 -2.00 -11.55 1.76
C ARG A 80 -1.51 -12.98 1.63
N GLN A 81 -1.10 -13.57 2.74
CA GLN A 81 -0.56 -14.92 2.81
C GLN A 81 -1.54 -15.81 3.56
N ARG A 82 -2.03 -16.88 2.93
CA ARG A 82 -2.94 -17.85 3.54
C ARG A 82 -2.54 -19.26 3.16
N ASN A 83 -2.00 -20.03 4.12
CA ASN A 83 -1.55 -21.40 3.92
C ASN A 83 -0.67 -21.52 2.65
N GLU A 84 -1.15 -22.24 1.65
CA GLU A 84 -0.48 -22.51 0.38
C GLU A 84 -0.78 -21.49 -0.72
N THR A 85 -1.49 -20.41 -0.40
CA THR A 85 -1.87 -19.35 -1.34
C THR A 85 -1.32 -17.99 -0.91
N VAL A 86 -0.80 -17.23 -1.87
CA VAL A 86 -0.37 -15.86 -1.66
C VAL A 86 -1.03 -14.98 -2.72
N GLN A 87 -1.70 -13.92 -2.28
CA GLN A 87 -2.27 -12.90 -3.15
C GLN A 87 -1.37 -11.66 -3.11
N VAL A 88 -0.91 -11.21 -4.28
CA VAL A 88 -0.16 -9.96 -4.46
C VAL A 88 -1.06 -8.99 -5.20
N CYS A 89 -1.64 -8.05 -4.47
CA CYS A 89 -2.57 -7.07 -5.00
C CYS A 89 -1.84 -5.75 -5.27
N TYR A 90 -2.01 -5.16 -6.46
CA TYR A 90 -1.55 -3.79 -6.73
C TYR A 90 -2.73 -2.82 -6.74
N TYR A 91 -2.53 -1.60 -6.27
CA TYR A 91 -3.59 -0.61 -6.17
C TYR A 91 -3.11 0.79 -6.58
N ASP A 92 -3.82 1.38 -7.53
CA ASP A 92 -3.70 2.78 -7.92
C ASP A 92 -5.07 3.46 -7.78
N PRO A 93 -5.26 4.33 -6.76
CA PRO A 93 -6.54 5.00 -6.51
C PRO A 93 -7.08 5.81 -7.68
N MET A 94 -6.19 6.29 -8.56
CA MET A 94 -6.56 7.12 -9.71
C MET A 94 -6.64 6.34 -11.01
N ARG A 95 -6.32 5.03 -11.00
CA ARG A 95 -6.14 4.21 -12.22
C ARG A 95 -5.30 4.94 -13.27
N SER A 96 -4.23 5.56 -12.82
CA SER A 96 -3.35 6.39 -13.63
C SER A 96 -2.45 5.54 -14.52
N ASN A 97 -1.56 6.19 -15.29
CA ASN A 97 -0.51 5.51 -16.04
C ASN A 97 0.47 4.73 -15.14
N TYR A 98 0.57 5.06 -13.84
CA TYR A 98 1.38 4.29 -12.89
C TYR A 98 0.84 2.90 -12.60
N THR A 99 -0.42 2.59 -12.96
CA THR A 99 -1.01 1.25 -12.82
C THR A 99 -0.14 0.17 -13.50
N MET A 100 0.39 0.44 -14.69
CA MET A 100 1.25 -0.50 -15.40
C MET A 100 2.59 -0.71 -14.69
N HIS A 101 3.13 0.34 -14.10
CA HIS A 101 4.38 0.30 -13.36
C HIS A 101 4.22 -0.47 -12.05
N ILE A 102 3.20 -0.18 -11.25
CA ILE A 102 2.96 -0.88 -9.98
C ILE A 102 2.58 -2.35 -10.20
N ARG A 103 1.89 -2.67 -11.31
CA ARG A 103 1.64 -4.05 -11.72
C ARG A 103 2.94 -4.81 -12.01
N ALA A 104 3.90 -4.19 -12.71
CA ALA A 104 5.20 -4.80 -12.97
C ALA A 104 5.96 -5.07 -11.66
N VAL A 105 5.90 -4.13 -10.70
CA VAL A 105 6.46 -4.34 -9.36
C VAL A 105 5.79 -5.52 -8.65
N ALA A 106 4.45 -5.60 -8.66
CA ALA A 106 3.72 -6.71 -8.04
C ALA A 106 4.14 -8.07 -8.62
N HIS A 107 4.28 -8.18 -9.94
CA HIS A 107 4.80 -9.40 -10.57
C HIS A 107 6.25 -9.73 -10.18
N LYS A 108 7.11 -8.71 -10.01
CA LYS A 108 8.48 -8.91 -9.52
C LYS A 108 8.49 -9.46 -8.09
N LEU A 109 7.66 -8.91 -7.20
CA LEU A 109 7.51 -9.43 -5.83
C LEU A 109 6.95 -10.85 -5.83
N ALA A 110 5.95 -11.14 -6.66
CA ALA A 110 5.42 -12.50 -6.85
C ALA A 110 6.53 -13.49 -7.26
N GLY A 111 7.42 -13.09 -8.18
CA GLY A 111 8.58 -13.89 -8.57
C GLY A 111 9.54 -14.17 -7.41
N LEU A 112 9.82 -13.18 -6.56
CA LEU A 112 10.66 -13.35 -5.37
C LEU A 112 10.02 -14.32 -4.36
N ILE A 113 8.72 -14.20 -4.12
CA ILE A 113 7.96 -15.11 -3.25
C ILE A 113 8.02 -16.54 -3.80
N GLN A 114 7.84 -16.71 -5.12
CA GLN A 114 7.89 -18.01 -5.77
C GLN A 114 9.27 -18.68 -5.63
N ALA A 115 10.34 -17.90 -5.79
CA ALA A 115 11.71 -18.38 -5.67
C ALA A 115 12.04 -18.82 -4.23
N GLY A 116 11.54 -18.09 -3.24
CA GLY A 116 11.76 -18.39 -1.81
C GLY A 116 10.83 -19.46 -1.23
N ARG A 117 9.73 -19.83 -1.91
CA ARG A 117 8.68 -20.70 -1.36
C ARG A 117 8.21 -21.76 -2.37
N ARG A 118 8.59 -23.02 -2.12
CA ARG A 118 8.10 -24.17 -2.90
C ARG A 118 6.65 -24.48 -2.57
N GLY A 119 5.88 -24.87 -3.60
CA GLY A 119 4.51 -25.37 -3.46
C GLY A 119 3.43 -24.32 -3.18
N VAL A 120 3.78 -23.03 -3.16
CA VAL A 120 2.82 -21.94 -2.97
C VAL A 120 2.22 -21.54 -4.30
N LYS A 121 0.88 -21.43 -4.35
CA LYS A 121 0.15 -20.79 -5.44
C LYS A 121 0.17 -19.28 -5.24
N ILE A 122 0.55 -18.54 -6.28
CA ILE A 122 0.60 -17.08 -6.24
C ILE A 122 -0.37 -16.50 -7.24
N ASP A 123 -1.28 -15.66 -6.77
CA ASP A 123 -2.20 -14.89 -7.59
C ASP A 123 -1.77 -13.41 -7.55
N THR A 124 -1.63 -12.77 -8.71
CA THR A 124 -1.33 -11.33 -8.82
C THR A 124 -2.51 -10.63 -9.48
N LEU A 125 -3.11 -9.64 -8.81
CA LEU A 125 -4.33 -8.97 -9.27
C LEU A 125 -4.37 -7.48 -8.92
N GLU A 126 -5.21 -6.72 -9.60
CA GLU A 126 -5.57 -5.37 -9.17
C GLU A 126 -6.46 -5.47 -7.92
N TYR A 127 -6.20 -4.63 -6.92
CA TYR A 127 -7.03 -4.55 -5.73
C TYR A 127 -8.34 -3.84 -6.07
N ASP A 128 -9.45 -4.55 -5.87
CA ASP A 128 -10.79 -3.98 -5.99
C ASP A 128 -11.26 -3.43 -4.64
N THR A 129 -11.80 -2.22 -4.66
CA THR A 129 -12.24 -1.51 -3.46
C THR A 129 -13.51 -0.73 -3.76
N ASP A 130 -14.38 -0.66 -2.77
CA ASP A 130 -15.69 -0.02 -2.78
C ASP A 130 -15.63 1.52 -2.68
N VAL A 131 -14.44 2.08 -2.47
CA VAL A 131 -14.24 3.53 -2.23
C VAL A 131 -14.24 4.38 -3.50
N GLY A 132 -14.32 3.73 -4.66
CA GLY A 132 -14.33 4.36 -5.97
C GLY A 132 -12.95 4.84 -6.45
N THR A 133 -12.93 5.49 -7.62
CA THR A 133 -11.72 6.10 -8.18
C THR A 133 -11.55 7.52 -7.64
N GLN A 134 -10.35 7.87 -7.22
CA GLN A 134 -10.01 9.23 -6.83
C GLN A 134 -10.02 10.16 -8.05
N LEU A 135 -10.74 11.28 -7.93
CA LEU A 135 -10.89 12.27 -9.01
C LEU A 135 -10.03 13.53 -8.84
N ASN A 136 -9.42 13.75 -7.66
CA ASN A 136 -8.51 14.87 -7.43
C ASN A 136 -7.04 14.42 -7.42
N ASN A 137 -6.09 15.34 -7.26
CA ASN A 137 -4.66 15.06 -7.34
C ASN A 137 -3.92 15.09 -5.98
N TYR A 138 -4.64 15.06 -4.85
CA TYR A 138 -4.01 15.25 -3.52
C TYR A 138 -4.49 14.26 -2.44
N ASN A 139 -5.44 13.38 -2.75
CA ASN A 139 -5.99 12.41 -1.79
C ASN A 139 -5.43 10.99 -1.95
N CYS A 140 -4.49 10.72 -2.85
CA CYS A 140 -4.01 9.35 -3.12
C CYS A 140 -3.50 8.66 -1.86
N GLY A 141 -2.76 9.37 -1.01
CA GLY A 141 -2.35 8.82 0.29
C GLY A 141 -3.52 8.45 1.21
N ILE A 142 -4.64 9.18 1.18
CA ILE A 142 -5.85 8.87 1.97
C ILE A 142 -6.53 7.61 1.45
N TYR A 143 -6.64 7.47 0.12
CA TYR A 143 -7.18 6.26 -0.50
C TYR A 143 -6.29 5.04 -0.22
N ILE A 144 -4.95 5.19 -0.25
CA ILE A 144 -4.02 4.11 0.09
C ILE A 144 -4.18 3.67 1.54
N LEU A 145 -4.18 4.60 2.51
CA LEU A 145 -4.34 4.27 3.93
C LEU A 145 -5.65 3.53 4.19
N LEU A 146 -6.74 3.99 3.58
CA LEU A 146 -8.03 3.34 3.70
C LEU A 146 -8.06 1.96 3.00
N GLY A 147 -7.42 1.85 1.84
CA GLY A 147 -7.23 0.58 1.14
C GLY A 147 -6.52 -0.44 2.01
N PHE A 148 -5.50 -0.05 2.78
CA PHE A 148 -4.85 -0.92 3.75
C PHE A 148 -5.78 -1.36 4.87
N GLU A 149 -6.56 -0.44 5.44
CA GLU A 149 -7.54 -0.79 6.48
C GLU A 149 -8.54 -1.85 5.94
N HIS A 150 -9.11 -1.63 4.76
CA HIS A 150 -10.04 -2.57 4.12
C HIS A 150 -9.36 -3.91 3.81
N PHE A 151 -8.12 -3.87 3.32
CA PHE A 151 -7.35 -5.07 2.98
C PHE A 151 -7.08 -5.97 4.19
N ILE A 152 -6.89 -5.39 5.38
CA ILE A 152 -6.64 -6.10 6.64
C ILE A 152 -7.95 -6.51 7.36
N GLY A 153 -9.10 -6.10 6.82
CA GLY A 153 -10.43 -6.55 7.24
C GLY A 153 -11.30 -5.50 7.91
N ALA A 154 -10.95 -4.21 7.82
CA ALA A 154 -11.85 -3.15 8.24
C ALA A 154 -13.13 -3.13 7.37
N PRO A 155 -14.27 -2.68 7.91
CA PRO A 155 -15.51 -2.60 7.15
C PRO A 155 -15.41 -1.65 5.94
N ALA A 156 -16.12 -2.02 4.88
CA ALA A 156 -16.38 -1.19 3.70
C ALA A 156 -17.00 0.18 4.08
N LEU A 157 -16.53 1.26 3.47
CA LEU A 157 -17.05 2.63 3.67
C LEU A 157 -17.94 3.12 2.51
N GLY A 158 -17.97 2.38 1.41
CA GLY A 158 -18.55 2.77 0.14
C GLY A 158 -17.85 3.98 -0.47
N GLU A 159 -18.47 4.52 -1.52
CA GLU A 159 -17.94 5.69 -2.24
C GLU A 159 -17.63 6.86 -1.30
N LEU A 160 -16.48 7.48 -1.54
CA LEU A 160 -15.96 8.58 -0.74
C LEU A 160 -16.39 9.94 -1.30
N ASP A 161 -17.28 10.59 -0.57
CA ASP A 161 -17.56 12.01 -0.79
C ASP A 161 -16.49 12.92 -0.13
N LYS A 162 -16.57 14.22 -0.44
CA LYS A 162 -15.66 15.23 0.10
C LYS A 162 -15.65 15.29 1.63
N LYS A 163 -16.79 15.07 2.28
CA LYS A 163 -16.92 15.16 3.75
C LYS A 163 -16.26 13.97 4.41
N LYS A 164 -16.50 12.75 3.90
CA LYS A 164 -15.81 11.53 4.33
C LYS A 164 -14.30 11.67 4.21
N LEU A 165 -13.80 12.19 3.08
CA LEU A 165 -12.38 12.44 2.87
C LEU A 165 -11.79 13.43 3.89
N GLN A 166 -12.51 14.50 4.23
CA GLN A 166 -12.08 15.45 5.27
C GLN A 166 -12.06 14.80 6.66
N CYS A 167 -13.06 13.99 6.99
CA CYS A 167 -13.10 13.22 8.23
C CYS A 167 -11.92 12.25 8.34
N LEU A 168 -11.60 11.53 7.25
CA LEU A 168 -10.45 10.63 7.18
C LEU A 168 -9.13 11.37 7.40
N ARG A 169 -8.93 12.52 6.74
CA ARG A 169 -7.74 13.37 6.96
C ARG A 169 -7.61 13.81 8.42
N CYS A 170 -8.72 14.23 9.04
CA CYS A 170 -8.74 14.61 10.45
C CYS A 170 -8.40 13.42 11.37
N ARG A 171 -8.97 12.24 11.09
CA ARG A 171 -8.70 11.00 11.84
C ARG A 171 -7.21 10.65 11.81
N TYR A 172 -6.60 10.62 10.63
CA TYR A 172 -5.18 10.32 10.51
C TYR A 172 -4.28 11.42 11.08
N LEU A 173 -4.70 12.69 11.00
CA LEU A 173 -3.98 13.80 11.62
C LEU A 173 -3.96 13.63 13.14
N ASN A 174 -5.09 13.32 13.76
CA ASN A 174 -5.17 13.10 15.21
C ASN A 174 -4.27 11.94 15.66
N MET A 175 -4.18 10.86 14.86
CA MET A 175 -3.25 9.78 15.15
C MET A 175 -1.80 10.25 15.19
N CYS A 176 -1.39 11.23 14.37
CA CYS A 176 -0.02 11.75 14.39
C CYS A 176 0.35 12.42 15.72
N TYR A 177 -0.63 12.95 16.47
CA TYR A 177 -0.42 13.66 17.72
C TYR A 177 -0.62 12.82 19.00
N GLN A 178 -1.10 11.58 18.87
CA GLN A 178 -1.27 10.62 19.97
C GLN A 178 -0.03 9.76 20.16
#